data_AF-A0A7C5X2N9-F1
#
_entry.id   AF-A0A7C5X2N9-F1
#
_cell.length_a   1.000
_cell.length_b   1.000
_cell.length_c   1.000
_cell.angle_alpha   90.00
_cell.angle_beta   90.00
_cell.angle_gamma   90.00
#
_symmetry.space_group_name_H-M   'P 1'
#
loop_
_entity.id
_entity.type
_entity.pdbx_description
1 polymer ?
#
loop_
_entity_poly.entity_id
_entity_poly.type
_entity_poly.pdbx_seq_one_letter_code
_entity_poly.pdbx_strand_id
1 'polypeptide(L)'
;KEAVSVPVIVDAGIGSAADIPPIMELGADAVLTNTALAEAKDPIKMAVAMKYAVIAGRLSYLAGRMPKRTYAVPSSPLKGVPYKS
;
A
#
# COMPACT_ATOMS: atom_id res chain seq x y z
N LYS A 1 -14.00 -5.37 -2.62
CA LYS A 1 -14.94 -5.28 -1.47
C LYS A 1 -16.16 -6.19 -1.69
N GLU A 2 -15.95 -7.41 -2.16
CA GLU A 2 -17.07 -8.28 -2.60
C GLU A 2 -17.57 -9.22 -1.50
N ALA A 3 -16.77 -9.45 -0.46
CA ALA A 3 -17.08 -10.44 0.58
C ALA A 3 -17.81 -9.88 1.82
N VAL A 4 -17.78 -8.57 2.07
CA VAL A 4 -18.33 -7.96 3.29
C VAL A 4 -18.89 -6.56 3.02
N SER A 5 -20.08 -6.28 3.56
CA SER A 5 -20.81 -5.01 3.41
C SER A 5 -20.54 -4.00 4.53
N VAL A 6 -19.75 -4.39 5.54
CA VAL A 6 -19.39 -3.57 6.69
C VAL A 6 -17.94 -3.05 6.57
N PRO A 7 -17.58 -1.94 7.25
CA PRO A 7 -16.21 -1.48 7.30
C PRO A 7 -15.26 -2.54 7.89
N VAL A 8 -14.12 -2.75 7.25
CA VAL A 8 -13.09 -3.70 7.71
C VAL A 8 -11.88 -2.94 8.24
N ILE A 9 -11.59 -3.12 9.52
CA ILE A 9 -10.43 -2.54 10.21
C ILE A 9 -9.44 -3.66 10.50
N VAL A 10 -8.19 -3.49 10.09
CA VAL A 10 -7.12 -4.42 10.45
C VAL A 10 -6.48 -3.97 11.76
N ASP A 11 -6.45 -4.87 12.73
CA ASP A 11 -5.86 -4.67 14.05
C ASP A 11 -4.80 -5.76 14.30
N ALA A 12 -3.79 -5.41 15.12
CA ALA A 12 -2.62 -6.21 15.46
C ALA A 12 -1.66 -6.54 14.29
N GLY A 13 -0.41 -6.89 14.63
CA GLY A 13 0.61 -7.31 13.66
C GLY A 13 1.29 -6.21 12.84
N ILE A 14 0.90 -4.94 13.02
CA ILE A 14 1.56 -3.78 12.40
C ILE A 14 2.75 -3.38 13.27
N GLY A 15 3.97 -3.63 12.80
CA GLY A 15 5.21 -3.28 13.50
C GLY A 15 5.83 -1.97 13.01
N SER A 16 5.50 -1.54 11.79
CA SER A 16 6.06 -0.35 11.16
C SER A 16 5.10 0.27 10.15
N ALA A 17 5.44 1.47 9.67
CA ALA A 17 4.69 2.12 8.60
C ALA A 17 4.70 1.32 7.27
N ALA A 18 5.67 0.42 7.04
CA ALA A 18 5.77 -0.36 5.80
C ALA A 18 4.73 -1.47 5.69
N ASP A 19 4.13 -1.90 6.81
CA ASP A 19 3.14 -2.97 6.85
C ASP A 19 1.75 -2.49 6.39
N ILE A 20 1.51 -1.17 6.47
CA ILE A 20 0.20 -0.55 6.24
C ILE A 20 -0.20 -0.48 4.74
N PRO A 21 0.66 -0.09 3.79
CA PRO A 21 0.22 0.08 2.40
C PRO A 21 -0.37 -1.19 1.77
N PRO A 22 0.23 -2.39 1.94
CA PRO A 22 -0.37 -3.63 1.44
C PRO A 22 -1.77 -3.88 2.00
N ILE A 23 -2.02 -3.58 3.28
CA ILE A 23 -3.33 -3.73 3.92
C ILE A 23 -4.36 -2.81 3.27
N MET A 24 -4.02 -1.54 3.10
CA MET A 24 -4.93 -0.56 2.49
C MET A 24 -5.16 -0.87 1.00
N GLU A 25 -4.14 -1.35 0.29
CA GLU A 25 -4.23 -1.79 -1.12
C GLU A 25 -5.13 -3.01 -1.32
N LEU A 26 -5.31 -3.86 -0.30
CA LEU A 26 -6.28 -4.95 -0.33
C LEU A 26 -7.73 -4.47 -0.13
N GLY A 27 -7.91 -3.19 0.20
CA GLY A 27 -9.22 -2.56 0.34
C GLY A 27 -9.74 -2.48 1.77
N ALA A 28 -8.88 -2.61 2.78
CA ALA A 28 -9.21 -2.28 4.16
C ALA A 28 -9.66 -0.81 4.29
N ASP A 29 -10.51 -0.54 5.26
CA ASP A 29 -11.05 0.80 5.52
C ASP A 29 -10.18 1.59 6.49
N ALA A 30 -9.56 0.91 7.45
CA ALA A 30 -8.64 1.50 8.40
C ALA A 30 -7.67 0.47 8.97
N VAL A 31 -6.66 0.98 9.67
CA VAL A 31 -5.72 0.21 10.49
C VAL A 31 -5.75 0.73 11.92
N LEU A 32 -5.66 -0.17 12.89
CA LEU A 32 -5.56 0.12 14.31
C LEU A 32 -4.21 -0.41 14.82
N THR A 33 -3.44 0.43 15.51
CA THR A 33 -2.16 0.03 16.10
C THR A 33 -1.86 0.82 17.36
N ASN A 34 -1.24 0.15 18.33
CA ASN A 34 -0.82 0.74 19.60
C ASN A 34 0.66 0.45 19.88
N THR A 35 1.04 -0.82 20.00
CA THR A 35 2.39 -1.25 20.39
C THR A 35 3.48 -0.66 19.49
N ALA A 36 3.27 -0.62 18.17
CA ALA A 36 4.28 -0.05 17.27
C ALA A 36 4.48 1.46 17.43
N LEU A 37 3.49 2.20 17.96
CA LEU A 37 3.67 3.60 18.36
C LEU A 37 4.29 3.69 19.75
N ALA A 38 3.81 2.89 20.71
CA ALA A 38 4.28 2.92 22.09
C ALA A 38 5.74 2.49 22.25
N GLU A 39 6.20 1.51 21.46
CA GLU A 39 7.56 0.97 21.49
C GLU A 39 8.50 1.62 20.46
N ALA A 40 8.02 2.56 19.65
CA ALA A 40 8.88 3.29 18.73
C ALA A 40 9.89 4.15 19.50
N LYS A 41 11.13 4.19 19.01
CA LYS A 41 12.16 5.11 19.53
C LYS A 41 11.72 6.59 19.46
N ASP A 42 10.92 6.93 18.44
CA ASP A 42 10.30 8.24 18.27
C ASP A 42 8.82 8.05 17.89
N PRO A 43 7.91 8.00 18.88
CA PRO A 43 6.49 7.74 18.66
C PRO A 43 5.81 8.77 17.76
N ILE A 44 6.24 10.04 17.83
CA ILE A 44 5.65 11.12 17.04
C ILE A 44 6.05 10.97 15.58
N LYS A 45 7.32 10.71 15.28
CA LYS A 45 7.75 10.42 13.91
C LYS A 45 7.09 9.15 13.37
N MET A 46 6.94 8.11 14.19
CA MET A 46 6.25 6.88 13.77
C MET A 46 4.77 7.14 13.45
N ALA A 47 4.06 7.93 14.27
CA ALA A 47 2.68 8.32 14.00
C ALA A 47 2.53 9.07 12.68
N VAL A 48 3.44 10.02 12.40
CA VAL A 48 3.46 10.75 11.12
C VAL A 48 3.73 9.80 9.95
N ALA A 49 4.70 8.88 10.09
CA ALA A 49 5.01 7.90 9.06
C ALA A 49 3.82 6.97 8.77
N MET A 50 3.17 6.45 9.81
CA MET A 50 1.99 5.59 9.68
C MET A 50 0.82 6.32 9.05
N LYS A 51 0.57 7.59 9.41
CA LYS A 51 -0.45 8.43 8.75
C LYS A 51 -0.22 8.49 7.25
N TYR A 52 1.00 8.77 6.81
CA TYR A 52 1.31 8.84 5.37
C TYR A 52 1.20 7.47 4.70
N ALA A 53 1.57 6.39 5.37
CA ALA A 53 1.42 5.04 4.84
C ALA A 53 -0.05 4.66 4.60
N VAL A 54 -0.96 5.02 5.52
CA VAL A 54 -2.41 4.82 5.35
C VAL A 54 -2.91 5.58 4.13
N ILE A 55 -2.56 6.87 4.02
CA ILE A 55 -2.99 7.72 2.91
C ILE A 55 -2.45 7.18 1.58
N ALA A 56 -1.16 6.84 1.52
CA ALA A 56 -0.52 6.33 0.31
C ALA A 56 -1.16 5.00 -0.14
N GLY A 57 -1.34 4.04 0.78
CA GLY A 57 -1.97 2.77 0.47
C GLY A 57 -3.43 2.92 0.02
N ARG A 58 -4.21 3.81 0.65
CA ARG A 58 -5.59 4.07 0.24
C ARG A 58 -5.66 4.74 -1.14
N LEU A 59 -4.79 5.70 -1.42
CA LEU A 59 -4.70 6.32 -2.74
C LEU A 59 -4.28 5.30 -3.81
N SER A 60 -3.34 4.40 -3.50
CA SER A 60 -2.93 3.30 -4.40
C SER A 60 -4.10 2.36 -4.72
N TYR A 61 -4.91 2.00 -3.71
CA TYR A 61 -6.15 1.22 -3.89
C TYR A 61 -7.11 1.91 -4.87
N LEU A 62 -7.40 3.20 -4.63
CA LEU A 62 -8.35 3.97 -5.44
C LEU A 62 -7.84 4.27 -6.85
N ALA A 63 -6.53 4.43 -7.02
CA ALA A 63 -5.91 4.69 -8.31
C ALA A 63 -5.90 3.47 -9.25
N GLY A 64 -6.09 2.26 -8.71
CA GLY A 64 -6.01 1.02 -9.48
C GLY A 64 -4.57 0.70 -9.90
N ARG A 65 -3.77 0.19 -8.96
CA ARG A 65 -2.37 -0.17 -9.22
C ARG A 65 -2.19 -1.09 -10.43
N MET A 66 -1.06 -0.95 -11.12
CA MET A 66 -0.67 -1.86 -12.20
C MET A 66 -0.69 -3.32 -11.70
N PRO A 67 -1.17 -4.29 -12.51
CA PRO A 67 -1.13 -5.69 -12.14
C PRO A 67 0.32 -6.13 -11.88
N LYS A 68 0.52 -6.86 -10.77
CA LYS A 68 1.81 -7.51 -10.50
C LYS A 68 2.04 -8.56 -11.57
N ARG A 69 3.14 -8.43 -12.32
CA ARG A 69 3.59 -9.44 -13.28
C ARG A 69 4.72 -10.25 -12.64
N THR A 70 4.68 -11.57 -12.81
CA THR A 70 5.75 -12.48 -12.40
C THR A 70 6.98 -12.41 -13.30
N TYR A 71 6.83 -11.88 -14.52
CA TYR A 71 7.89 -11.70 -15.49
C TYR A 71 7.99 -10.24 -15.92
N ALA A 72 9.22 -9.75 -16.05
CA ALA A 72 9.47 -8.40 -16.59
C ALA A 72 9.11 -8.38 -18.08
N VAL A 73 8.09 -7.60 -18.42
CA VAL A 73 7.78 -7.24 -19.81
C VAL A 73 8.03 -5.74 -19.92
N PRO A 74 8.85 -5.27 -20.88
CA PRO A 74 9.10 -3.84 -21.07
C PRO A 74 7.76 -3.08 -21.15
N SER A 75 7.64 -1.99 -20.39
CA SER A 75 6.45 -1.13 -20.40
C SER A 75 6.30 -0.35 -21.70
N SER A 76 7.37 -0.23 -22.47
CA SER A 76 7.40 0.41 -23.79
C SER A 76 7.20 -0.62 -24.90
N PRO A 77 6.23 -0.45 -25.80
CA PRO A 77 6.09 -1.31 -26.98
C PRO A 77 7.34 -1.18 -27.88
N LEU A 78 7.94 -2.30 -28.29
CA LEU A 78 8.95 -2.32 -29.36
C LEU A 78 8.33 -2.11 -30.76
N LYS A 79 6.98 -2.12 -30.87
CA LYS A 79 6.25 -1.84 -32.11
C LYS A 79 6.34 -0.34 -32.42
N GLY A 80 7.23 0.03 -33.33
CA GLY A 80 7.34 1.38 -33.86
C GLY A 80 8.70 2.04 -33.78
N VAL A 81 9.76 1.34 -33.35
CA VAL A 81 11.14 1.85 -33.51
C VAL A 81 11.53 1.64 -34.97
N PRO A 82 11.66 2.70 -35.80
CA PRO A 82 12.14 2.53 -37.16
C PRO A 82 13.58 2.00 -37.07
N TYR A 83 13.82 0.85 -37.69
CA TYR A 83 15.17 0.32 -37.86
C TYR A 83 16.00 1.39 -38.57
N LYS A 84 17.06 1.88 -37.93
CA LYS A 84 18.04 2.72 -38.62
C LYS A 84 18.77 1.84 -39.62
N SER A 85 18.42 2.01 -40.90
CA SER A 85 19.25 1.63 -42.05
C SER A 85 20.61 2.31 -41.97
#